data_AF-A0A919V699-F1
#
_entry.id   AF-A0A919V699-F1
#
_cell.length_a   1.000
_cell.length_b   1.000
_cell.length_c   1.000
_cell.angle_alpha   90.00
_cell.angle_beta   90.00
_cell.angle_gamma   90.00
#
_symmetry.space_group_name_H-M   'P 1'
#
loop_
_entity.id
_entity.type
_entity.pdbx_description
1 polymer ?
#
loop_
_entity_poly.entity_id
_entity_poly.type
_entity_poly.pdbx_seq_one_letter_code
_entity_poly.pdbx_strand_id
1 'polypeptide(L)'
;MKSDVEGVGTLEIIGAGFGRTGTLSMKAALERLGFGPCYHAIEFMTHPDHPAKWESAFAGKPDWESVFEGYRSTVDFPGAAFWRELADAYPQAKVILTTRDPESWYASVQATILTTMESRDGAPANDALDWFRKLSEKISDKQTAIEWFNEHNEAVRAYIPADRLLDFEVNQG
;
A
#
# COMPACT_ATOMS: atom_id res chain seq x y z
N MET A 1 -30.20 9.84 23.89
CA MET A 1 -28.80 10.15 24.24
C MET A 1 -27.94 9.28 23.35
N LYS A 2 -27.42 9.82 22.26
CA LYS A 2 -26.49 9.08 21.38
C LYS A 2 -25.16 9.07 22.10
N SER A 3 -24.72 7.90 22.53
CA SER A 3 -23.38 7.72 23.08
C SER A 3 -22.41 7.75 21.91
N ASP A 4 -21.59 8.80 21.87
CA ASP A 4 -20.39 8.87 21.07
C ASP A 4 -19.50 7.68 21.44
N VAL A 5 -19.37 6.74 20.51
CA VAL A 5 -18.26 5.79 20.55
C VAL A 5 -17.12 6.50 19.82
N GLU A 6 -16.25 7.16 20.58
CA GLU A 6 -14.87 7.41 20.12
C GLU A 6 -14.22 6.04 19.95
N GLY A 7 -14.41 5.46 18.77
CA GLY A 7 -13.97 4.11 18.44
C GLY A 7 -12.55 4.13 17.88
N VAL A 8 -11.69 3.32 18.48
CA VAL A 8 -10.43 2.81 17.92
C VAL A 8 -10.51 2.73 16.39
N GLY A 9 -9.63 3.46 15.69
CA GLY A 9 -9.85 3.87 14.30
C GLY A 9 -9.95 2.70 13.32
N THR A 10 -11.11 2.56 12.66
CA THR A 10 -11.26 1.70 11.48
C THR A 10 -10.64 2.38 10.26
N LEU A 11 -9.95 1.63 9.40
CA LEU A 11 -9.61 2.12 8.07
C LEU A 11 -10.90 2.47 7.31
N GLU A 12 -10.90 3.63 6.66
CA GLU A 12 -11.99 4.13 5.82
C GLU A 12 -11.62 4.13 4.34
N ILE A 13 -10.33 4.27 4.02
CA ILE A 13 -9.82 4.25 2.65
C ILE A 13 -8.63 3.30 2.52
N ILE A 14 -8.67 2.41 1.53
CA ILE A 14 -7.60 1.49 1.18
C ILE A 14 -7.09 1.83 -0.21
N GLY A 15 -5.83 2.24 -0.31
CA GLY A 15 -5.11 2.42 -1.57
C GLY A 15 -4.52 1.09 -2.01
N ALA A 16 -5.06 0.54 -3.10
CA ALA A 16 -4.57 -0.68 -3.73
C ALA A 16 -3.51 -0.39 -4.82
N GLY A 17 -3.28 0.88 -5.19
CA GLY A 17 -2.25 1.24 -6.16
C GLY A 17 -0.84 1.01 -5.62
N PHE A 18 0.04 0.43 -6.46
CA PHE A 18 1.45 0.25 -6.11
C PHE A 18 2.20 1.57 -5.97
N GLY A 19 3.33 1.52 -5.27
CA GLY A 19 4.29 2.61 -5.28
C GLY A 19 4.60 3.06 -6.71
N ARG A 20 4.85 4.37 -6.85
CA ARG A 20 5.11 5.05 -8.13
C ARG A 20 3.87 5.26 -9.02
N THR A 21 2.66 5.02 -8.52
CA THR A 21 1.40 5.47 -9.14
C THR A 21 0.81 6.71 -8.44
N GLY A 22 1.65 7.65 -8.02
CA GLY A 22 1.19 8.90 -7.39
C GLY A 22 0.72 8.77 -5.93
N THR A 23 1.12 7.70 -5.23
CA THR A 23 0.71 7.39 -3.85
C THR A 23 1.02 8.49 -2.84
N LEU A 24 2.15 9.20 -2.98
CA LEU A 24 2.47 10.31 -2.07
C LEU A 24 1.52 11.52 -2.25
N SER A 25 1.15 11.83 -3.50
CA SER A 25 0.13 12.85 -3.77
C SER A 25 -1.24 12.40 -3.26
N MET A 26 -1.57 11.11 -3.41
CA MET A 26 -2.80 10.53 -2.89
C MET A 26 -2.86 10.62 -1.36
N LYS A 27 -1.77 10.29 -0.64
CA LYS A 27 -1.64 10.49 0.81
C LYS A 27 -2.00 11.93 1.20
N ALA A 28 -1.36 12.91 0.56
CA ALA A 28 -1.62 14.32 0.83
C ALA A 28 -3.07 14.74 0.55
N ALA A 29 -3.68 14.21 -0.52
CA ALA A 29 -5.07 14.47 -0.84
C ALA A 29 -6.03 13.88 0.21
N LEU A 30 -5.82 12.62 0.61
CA LEU A 30 -6.63 11.94 1.64
C LEU A 30 -6.55 12.67 2.98
N GLU A 31 -5.36 13.09 3.40
CA GLU A 31 -5.17 13.85 4.63
C GLU A 31 -5.91 15.20 4.58
N ARG A 32 -5.87 15.91 3.44
CA ARG A 32 -6.63 17.16 3.25
C ARG A 32 -8.15 16.96 3.24
N LEU A 33 -8.62 15.84 2.71
CA LEU A 33 -10.04 15.50 2.64
C LEU A 33 -10.59 14.96 3.96
N GLY A 34 -9.76 14.86 5.00
CA GLY A 34 -10.19 14.40 6.33
C GLY A 34 -10.17 12.89 6.49
N PHE A 35 -9.45 12.16 5.63
CA PHE A 35 -9.16 10.72 5.77
C PHE A 35 -7.75 10.47 6.32
N GLY A 36 -7.13 11.49 6.90
CA GLY A 36 -5.83 11.41 7.58
C GLY A 36 -5.95 11.05 9.06
N PRO A 37 -4.87 10.54 9.69
CA PRO A 37 -3.56 10.23 9.10
C PRO A 37 -3.61 9.08 8.08
N CYS A 38 -2.80 9.17 7.02
CA CYS A 38 -2.75 8.17 5.95
C CYS A 38 -1.43 7.38 5.98
N TYR A 39 -1.49 6.06 6.18
CA TYR A 39 -0.31 5.20 6.21
C TYR A 39 0.33 5.11 4.82
N HIS A 40 1.66 5.11 4.74
CA HIS A 40 2.44 5.04 3.50
C HIS A 40 3.75 4.27 3.74
N ALA A 41 4.43 3.88 2.66
CA ALA A 41 5.79 3.33 2.73
C ALA A 41 6.79 4.22 3.51
N ILE A 42 6.57 5.53 3.58
CA ILE A 42 7.42 6.45 4.35
C ILE A 42 7.29 6.12 5.84
N GLU A 43 6.07 5.84 6.31
CA GLU A 43 5.80 5.57 7.72
C GLU A 43 6.47 4.26 8.11
N PHE A 44 6.33 3.25 7.26
CA PHE A 44 7.04 1.98 7.39
C PHE A 44 8.57 2.15 7.49
N MET A 45 9.16 3.00 6.63
CA MET A 45 10.62 3.15 6.55
C MET A 45 11.22 4.04 7.65
N THR A 46 10.45 4.96 8.20
CA THR A 46 10.95 6.01 9.10
C THR A 46 10.61 5.76 10.57
N HIS A 47 9.56 4.99 10.87
CA HIS A 47 9.20 4.63 12.23
C HIS A 47 9.86 3.29 12.61
N PRO A 48 10.77 3.28 13.59
CA PRO A 48 11.57 2.09 13.91
C PRO A 48 10.75 0.91 14.45
N ASP A 49 9.57 1.16 15.02
CA ASP A 49 8.67 0.15 15.57
C ASP A 49 7.71 -0.43 14.52
N HIS A 50 7.51 0.24 13.38
CA HIS A 50 6.54 -0.20 12.38
C HIS A 50 6.90 -1.53 11.70
N PRO A 51 8.16 -1.82 11.32
CA PRO A 51 8.51 -3.12 10.76
C PRO A 51 8.06 -4.30 11.63
N ALA A 52 8.19 -4.19 12.96
CA ALA A 52 7.76 -5.23 13.91
C ALA A 52 6.24 -5.44 13.89
N LYS A 53 5.44 -4.38 13.72
CA LYS A 53 3.97 -4.49 13.60
C LYS A 53 3.54 -5.27 12.36
N TRP A 54 4.35 -5.24 11.30
CA TRP A 54 4.07 -5.94 10.04
C TRP A 54 4.57 -7.39 10.02
N GLU A 55 5.42 -7.83 10.95
CA GLU A 55 5.94 -9.22 10.98
C GLU A 55 4.81 -10.25 10.98
N SER A 56 3.80 -10.06 11.83
CA SER A 56 2.63 -10.95 11.90
C SER A 56 1.87 -11.01 10.56
N ALA A 57 1.75 -9.89 9.85
CA ALA A 57 1.13 -9.84 8.53
C ALA A 57 1.96 -10.59 7.47
N PHE A 58 3.29 -10.39 7.47
CA PHE A 58 4.20 -11.12 6.58
C PHE A 58 4.22 -12.63 6.87
N ALA A 59 3.98 -13.03 8.12
CA ALA A 59 3.82 -14.42 8.55
C ALA A 59 2.41 -14.99 8.30
N GLY A 60 1.50 -14.24 7.67
CA GLY A 60 0.15 -14.68 7.32
C GLY A 60 -0.85 -14.66 8.48
N LYS A 61 -0.56 -13.96 9.57
CA LYS A 61 -1.40 -13.78 10.75
C LYS A 61 -1.54 -12.29 11.09
N PRO A 62 -2.10 -11.49 10.18
CA PRO A 62 -2.07 -10.05 10.34
C PRO A 62 -2.82 -9.56 11.58
N ASP A 63 -2.25 -8.53 12.22
CA ASP A 63 -2.89 -7.73 13.25
C ASP A 63 -3.10 -6.31 12.70
N TRP A 64 -4.18 -6.13 11.93
CA TRP A 64 -4.46 -4.87 11.26
C TRP A 64 -4.77 -3.72 12.23
N GLU A 65 -5.33 -4.03 13.40
CA GLU A 65 -5.59 -3.06 14.45
C GLU A 65 -4.27 -2.46 14.97
N SER A 66 -3.27 -3.31 15.26
CA SER A 66 -1.96 -2.84 15.67
C SER A 66 -1.23 -2.08 14.55
N VAL A 67 -1.32 -2.57 13.30
CA VAL A 67 -0.63 -1.96 12.16
C VAL A 67 -1.15 -0.56 11.84
N PHE A 68 -2.47 -0.36 11.90
CA PHE A 68 -3.12 0.89 11.50
C PHE A 68 -3.66 1.71 12.67
N GLU A 69 -3.19 1.45 13.89
CA GLU A 69 -3.53 2.26 15.07
C GLU A 69 -3.28 3.75 14.78
N GLY A 70 -4.33 4.56 14.88
CA GLY A 70 -4.27 6.01 14.64
C GLY A 70 -4.30 6.42 13.16
N TYR A 71 -4.35 5.48 12.21
CA TYR A 71 -4.50 5.76 10.78
C TYR A 71 -5.93 5.54 10.31
N ARG A 72 -6.41 6.41 9.41
CA ARG A 72 -7.75 6.33 8.81
C ARG A 72 -7.72 5.86 7.36
N SER A 73 -6.54 5.89 6.74
CA SER A 73 -6.34 5.41 5.38
C SER A 73 -4.95 4.83 5.20
N THR A 74 -4.74 4.05 4.14
CA THR A 74 -3.43 3.53 3.74
C THR A 74 -3.26 3.63 2.24
N VAL A 75 -2.06 3.91 1.76
CA VAL A 75 -1.65 3.85 0.35
C VAL A 75 -0.22 3.32 0.26
N ASP A 76 0.23 2.94 -0.94
CA ASP A 76 1.58 2.40 -1.15
C ASP A 76 1.85 1.11 -0.35
N PHE A 77 3.07 0.58 -0.46
CA PHE A 77 3.53 -0.57 0.28
C PHE A 77 3.76 -0.27 1.77
N PRO A 78 3.66 -1.30 2.64
CA PRO A 78 3.20 -2.66 2.34
C PRO A 78 1.67 -2.80 2.21
N GLY A 79 0.87 -1.80 2.62
CA GLY A 79 -0.60 -1.88 2.59
C GLY A 79 -1.19 -2.29 1.24
N ALA A 80 -0.69 -1.73 0.13
CA ALA A 80 -1.13 -2.07 -1.23
C ALA A 80 -0.88 -3.54 -1.62
N ALA A 81 0.08 -4.23 -0.98
CA ALA A 81 0.31 -5.66 -1.23
C ALA A 81 -0.71 -6.56 -0.51
N PHE A 82 -1.32 -6.06 0.57
CA PHE A 82 -2.35 -6.74 1.36
C PHE A 82 -3.76 -6.18 1.07
N TRP A 83 -3.95 -5.51 -0.07
CA TRP A 83 -5.19 -4.82 -0.38
C TRP A 83 -6.44 -5.71 -0.27
N ARG A 84 -6.31 -7.01 -0.58
CA ARG A 84 -7.42 -7.96 -0.55
C ARG A 84 -7.80 -8.31 0.88
N GLU A 85 -6.82 -8.66 1.69
CA GLU A 85 -6.97 -8.96 3.11
C GLU A 85 -7.50 -7.74 3.88
N LEU A 86 -7.02 -6.55 3.52
CA LEU A 86 -7.54 -5.30 4.07
C LEU A 86 -8.97 -5.02 3.60
N ALA A 87 -9.28 -5.26 2.32
CA ALA A 87 -10.63 -5.06 1.80
C ALA A 87 -11.65 -6.02 2.45
N ASP A 88 -11.22 -7.24 2.79
CA ASP A 88 -12.03 -8.23 3.51
C ASP A 88 -12.19 -7.88 4.99
N ALA A 89 -11.11 -7.42 5.65
CA ALA A 89 -11.13 -7.04 7.06
C ALA A 89 -11.92 -5.75 7.32
N TYR A 90 -11.93 -4.81 6.36
CA TYR A 90 -12.62 -3.52 6.44
C TYR A 90 -13.64 -3.37 5.31
N PRO A 91 -14.75 -4.13 5.31
CA PRO A 91 -15.72 -4.16 4.21
C PRO A 91 -16.40 -2.81 3.93
N GLN A 92 -16.46 -1.93 4.94
CA GLN A 92 -16.98 -0.57 4.84
C GLN A 92 -16.01 0.42 4.15
N ALA A 93 -14.71 0.12 4.15
CA ALA A 93 -13.71 1.02 3.59
C ALA A 93 -13.84 1.11 2.06
N LYS A 94 -13.76 2.32 1.50
CA LYS A 94 -13.68 2.49 0.04
C LYS A 94 -12.27 2.14 -0.44
N VAL A 95 -12.16 1.65 -1.67
CA VAL A 95 -10.87 1.26 -2.26
C VAL A 95 -10.53 2.20 -3.41
N ILE A 96 -9.29 2.66 -3.44
CA ILE A 96 -8.74 3.49 -4.51
C ILE A 96 -7.66 2.69 -5.22
N LEU A 97 -7.81 2.50 -6.53
CA LEU A 97 -6.77 1.94 -7.39
C LEU A 97 -6.17 3.07 -8.23
N THR A 98 -4.94 3.47 -7.90
CA THR A 98 -4.20 4.43 -8.73
C THR A 98 -3.34 3.70 -9.76
N THR A 99 -3.50 4.04 -11.04
CA THR A 99 -2.80 3.39 -12.15
C THR A 99 -2.05 4.39 -13.03
N ARG A 100 -1.12 3.88 -13.85
CA ARG A 100 -0.34 4.63 -14.83
C ARG A 100 0.00 3.69 -15.97
N ASP A 101 0.37 4.24 -17.12
CA ASP A 101 1.05 3.50 -18.19
C ASP A 101 2.16 2.57 -17.61
N PRO A 102 2.12 1.25 -17.86
CA PRO A 102 3.02 0.28 -17.23
C PRO A 102 4.50 0.52 -17.53
N GLU A 103 4.81 0.97 -18.75
CA GLU A 103 6.16 1.29 -19.19
C GLU A 103 6.73 2.47 -18.39
N SER A 104 5.94 3.55 -18.29
CA SER A 104 6.27 4.73 -17.48
C SER A 104 6.33 4.43 -15.99
N TRP A 105 5.48 3.53 -15.49
CA TRP A 105 5.52 3.06 -14.10
C TRP A 105 6.84 2.34 -13.82
N TYR A 106 7.23 1.38 -14.66
CA TYR A 106 8.46 0.62 -14.46
C TYR A 106 9.71 1.52 -14.52
N ALA A 107 9.76 2.44 -15.48
CA ALA A 107 10.83 3.44 -15.54
C ALA A 107 10.96 4.24 -14.23
N SER A 108 9.83 4.58 -13.59
CA SER A 108 9.82 5.26 -12.30
C SER A 108 10.24 4.37 -11.13
N VAL A 109 9.88 3.08 -11.15
CA VAL A 109 10.32 2.08 -10.16
C VAL A 109 11.84 1.94 -10.21
N GLN A 110 12.41 1.77 -11.41
CA GLN A 110 13.85 1.62 -11.60
C GLN A 110 14.63 2.83 -11.07
N ALA A 111 14.17 4.05 -11.38
CA ALA A 111 14.83 5.28 -10.97
C ALA A 111 14.69 5.63 -9.48
N THR A 112 13.89 4.89 -8.70
CA THR A 112 13.63 5.22 -7.29
C THR A 112 13.74 4.02 -6.36
N ILE A 113 12.85 3.03 -6.50
CA ILE A 113 12.71 1.94 -5.54
C ILE A 113 13.93 1.02 -5.60
N LEU A 114 14.31 0.58 -6.81
CA LEU A 114 15.47 -0.30 -7.00
C LEU A 114 16.77 0.38 -6.54
N THR A 115 17.01 1.63 -6.95
CA THR A 115 18.19 2.40 -6.50
C THR A 115 18.24 2.55 -4.97
N THR A 116 17.10 2.73 -4.32
CA THR A 116 17.04 2.82 -2.85
C THR A 116 17.33 1.49 -2.18
N MET A 117 16.81 0.38 -2.72
CA MET A 117 16.98 -0.97 -2.18
C MET A 117 18.43 -1.45 -2.29
N GLU A 118 19.11 -1.18 -3.40
CA GLU A 118 20.54 -1.50 -3.60
C GLU A 118 21.44 -0.87 -2.53
N SER A 119 21.06 0.29 -1.98
CA SER A 119 21.84 0.99 -0.95
C SER A 119 21.69 0.42 0.47
N ARG A 120 20.81 -0.57 0.70
CA ARG A 120 20.47 -1.12 2.03
C ARG A 120 21.06 -2.51 2.29
N ASP A 121 22.04 -2.92 1.50
CA ASP A 121 22.69 -4.23 1.62
C ASP A 121 23.37 -4.39 3.00
N GLY A 122 23.18 -5.54 3.67
CA GLY A 122 23.79 -5.87 4.97
C GLY A 122 22.95 -5.66 6.25
N ALA A 123 21.64 -5.37 6.16
CA ALA A 123 20.75 -5.30 7.33
C ALA A 123 20.49 -6.70 7.98
N PRO A 124 20.20 -6.78 9.29
CA PRO A 124 19.84 -8.04 9.95
C PRO A 124 18.59 -8.66 9.33
N ALA A 125 18.62 -9.97 9.08
CA ALA A 125 17.50 -10.69 8.51
C ALA A 125 16.27 -10.71 9.45
N ASN A 126 15.13 -10.28 8.94
CA ASN A 126 13.79 -10.42 9.54
C ASN A 126 12.74 -10.54 8.42
N ASP A 127 11.49 -10.83 8.78
CA ASP A 127 10.42 -11.05 7.79
C ASP A 127 10.15 -9.80 6.94
N ALA A 128 10.29 -8.62 7.53
CA ALA A 128 10.20 -7.35 6.81
C ALA A 128 11.28 -7.24 5.71
N LEU A 129 12.55 -7.48 6.04
CA LEU A 129 13.66 -7.41 5.08
C LEU A 129 13.52 -8.48 4.00
N ASP A 130 13.12 -9.70 4.37
CA ASP A 130 12.87 -10.77 3.41
C ASP A 130 11.74 -10.41 2.45
N TRP A 131 10.67 -9.77 2.95
CA TRP A 131 9.59 -9.25 2.13
C TRP A 131 10.08 -8.17 1.15
N PHE A 132 10.90 -7.20 1.59
CA PHE A 132 11.49 -6.21 0.67
C PHE A 132 12.43 -6.82 -0.34
N ARG A 133 13.23 -7.82 0.04
CA ARG A 133 14.11 -8.53 -0.88
C ARG A 133 13.30 -9.23 -1.97
N LYS A 134 12.25 -9.97 -1.59
CA LYS A 134 11.32 -10.62 -2.54
C LYS A 134 10.62 -9.60 -3.44
N LEU A 135 10.20 -8.46 -2.90
CA LEU A 135 9.65 -7.36 -3.70
C LEU A 135 10.68 -6.85 -4.71
N SER A 136 11.92 -6.59 -4.28
CA SER A 136 13.03 -6.14 -5.12
C SER A 136 13.33 -7.12 -6.25
N GLU A 137 13.39 -8.42 -5.94
CA GLU A 137 13.60 -9.50 -6.92
C GLU A 137 12.45 -9.56 -7.94
N LYS A 138 11.21 -9.36 -7.48
CA LYS A 138 10.03 -9.37 -8.36
C LYS A 138 10.02 -8.20 -9.33
N ILE A 139 10.51 -7.03 -8.89
CA ILE A 139 10.52 -5.80 -9.70
C ILE A 139 11.86 -5.55 -10.41
N SER A 140 12.86 -6.43 -10.29
CA SER A 140 14.17 -6.23 -10.93
C SER A 140 14.17 -6.52 -12.43
N ASP A 141 13.31 -7.44 -12.88
CA ASP A 141 13.10 -7.70 -14.30
C ASP A 141 11.89 -6.92 -14.82
N LYS A 142 12.07 -6.21 -15.94
CA LYS A 142 11.06 -5.33 -16.51
C LYS A 142 9.78 -6.06 -16.89
N GLN A 143 9.93 -7.17 -17.61
CA GLN A 143 8.79 -7.89 -18.15
C GLN A 143 7.95 -8.47 -17.01
N THR A 144 8.64 -9.11 -16.06
CA THR A 144 8.02 -9.68 -14.85
C THR A 144 7.32 -8.62 -14.01
N ALA A 145 7.94 -7.45 -13.83
CA ALA A 145 7.37 -6.35 -13.08
C ALA A 145 6.09 -5.80 -13.73
N ILE A 146 6.11 -5.58 -15.05
CA ILE A 146 4.96 -5.07 -15.81
C ILE A 146 3.81 -6.08 -15.82
N GLU A 147 4.11 -7.37 -16.01
CA GLU A 147 3.11 -8.44 -15.93
C GLU A 147 2.45 -8.44 -14.54
N TRP A 148 3.26 -8.42 -13.48
CA TRP A 148 2.74 -8.36 -12.12
C TRP A 148 1.89 -7.12 -11.84
N PHE A 149 2.30 -5.94 -12.32
CA PHE A 149 1.53 -4.71 -12.17
C PHE A 149 0.17 -4.80 -12.86
N ASN A 150 0.12 -5.31 -14.09
CA ASN A 150 -1.12 -5.49 -14.84
C ASN A 150 -2.04 -6.53 -14.18
N GLU A 151 -1.49 -7.68 -13.80
CA GLU A 151 -2.24 -8.73 -13.09
C GLU A 151 -2.83 -8.21 -11.78
N HIS A 152 -2.06 -7.43 -11.02
CA HIS A 152 -2.53 -6.80 -9.79
C HIS A 152 -3.70 -5.85 -10.04
N ASN A 153 -3.58 -4.95 -11.01
CA ASN A 153 -4.62 -3.98 -11.33
C ASN A 153 -5.93 -4.68 -11.76
N GLU A 154 -5.82 -5.70 -12.61
CA GLU A 154 -6.97 -6.51 -13.02
C GLU A 154 -7.57 -7.30 -11.85
N ALA A 155 -6.73 -7.85 -10.96
CA ALA A 155 -7.21 -8.55 -9.76
C ALA A 155 -7.99 -7.62 -8.82
N VAL A 156 -7.56 -6.36 -8.65
CA VAL A 156 -8.28 -5.37 -7.84
C VAL A 156 -9.64 -5.06 -8.48
N ARG A 157 -9.67 -4.78 -9.79
CA ARG A 157 -10.91 -4.50 -10.54
C ARG A 157 -11.90 -5.65 -10.49
N ALA A 158 -11.42 -6.88 -10.58
CA ALA A 158 -12.26 -8.08 -10.57
C ALA A 158 -12.84 -8.39 -9.18
N TYR A 159 -12.10 -8.06 -8.12
CA TYR A 159 -12.47 -8.43 -6.74
C TYR A 159 -13.33 -7.37 -6.05
N ILE A 160 -13.03 -6.09 -6.25
CA ILE A 160 -13.72 -5.00 -5.53
C ILE A 160 -15.00 -4.62 -6.28
N PRO A 161 -16.17 -4.58 -5.60
CA PRO A 161 -17.41 -4.08 -6.19
C PRO A 161 -17.25 -2.66 -6.76
N ALA A 162 -17.84 -2.41 -7.94
CA ALA A 162 -17.69 -1.14 -8.64
C ALA A 162 -18.18 0.08 -7.84
N ASP A 163 -19.16 -0.08 -6.94
CA ASP A 163 -19.66 0.98 -6.05
C ASP A 163 -18.75 1.24 -4.84
N ARG A 164 -17.74 0.41 -4.65
CA ARG A 164 -16.69 0.51 -3.62
C ARG A 164 -15.33 0.93 -4.20
N LEU A 165 -15.14 0.83 -5.51
CA LEU A 165 -13.88 1.10 -6.19
C LEU A 165 -13.87 2.49 -6.85
N LEU A 166 -12.85 3.28 -6.56
CA LEU A 166 -12.42 4.40 -7.41
C LEU A 166 -11.18 3.97 -8.20
N ASP A 167 -11.33 3.78 -9.50
CA ASP A 167 -10.21 3.53 -10.43
C ASP A 167 -9.75 4.87 -11.02
N PHE A 168 -8.50 5.24 -10.75
CA PHE A 168 -7.95 6.56 -11.05
C PHE A 168 -6.62 6.46 -11.78
N GLU A 169 -6.58 6.91 -13.03
CA GLU A 169 -5.33 7.00 -13.79
C GLU A 169 -4.63 8.34 -13.53
N VAL A 170 -3.36 8.30 -13.11
CA VAL A 170 -2.67 9.46 -12.51
C VAL A 170 -2.38 10.59 -13.52
N ASN A 171 -2.52 10.33 -14.83
CA ASN A 171 -2.43 11.37 -15.86
C ASN A 171 -3.68 12.28 -15.93
N GLN A 172 -4.69 12.04 -15.09
CA GLN A 172 -5.94 12.80 -15.03
C GLN A 172 -5.92 13.98 -14.04
N GLY A 173 -4.76 14.35 -13.48
CA GLY A 173 -4.63 15.41 -12.47
C GLY A 173 -3.38 16.27 -12.58
#